data_AF-A0A259N730-F1
#
_entry.id   AF-A0A259N730-F1
#
_cell.length_a   1.000
_cell.length_b   1.000
_cell.length_c   1.000
_cell.angle_alpha   90.00
_cell.angle_beta   90.00
_cell.angle_gamma   90.00
#
_symmetry.space_group_name_H-M   'P 1'
#
loop_
_entity.id
_entity.type
_entity.pdbx_description
1 polymer ?
#
loop_
_entity_poly.entity_id
_entity_poly.type
_entity_poly.pdbx_seq_one_letter_code
_entity_poly.pdbx_strand_id
1 'polypeptide(L)'
;MISKACDNLKQPNYSINDMANLSPHLLLVEDDNIWQEAVRLTMVNQGWNVICCSDSVTSKNILNNQKIDLCLIDLDLGKCIDGFTIVDTIKQSSPHSQVIILSGIDNDQNKIKGLELGVQDYLTKPISLKELVLRLNRWLRQSNLTVKIKECHNSICFNEFSFYKDNFVLFYQQQLIHLTTNERLLLFHFLTKPEGKLKREIISIEILKKAWSPTDRAVDMLISSLRQKLNSYSNQIVIKSIRGVGYQLIIA
;
A
#
# COMPACT_ATOMS: atom_id res chain seq x y z
N MET A 1 13.04 -36.87 -29.67
CA MET A 1 14.03 -35.95 -29.07
C MET A 1 13.38 -34.60 -28.76
N ILE A 2 12.43 -34.56 -27.85
CA ILE A 2 11.93 -33.30 -27.26
C ILE A 2 11.84 -33.57 -25.76
N SER A 3 12.99 -33.48 -25.10
CA SER A 3 13.13 -33.57 -23.65
C SER A 3 14.43 -32.84 -23.29
N LYS A 4 14.37 -32.06 -22.21
CA LYS A 4 15.43 -31.20 -21.63
C LYS A 4 15.44 -29.73 -22.07
N ALA A 5 14.45 -28.96 -21.61
CA ALA A 5 14.62 -27.54 -21.32
C ALA A 5 13.57 -26.93 -20.35
N CYS A 6 12.85 -27.75 -19.55
CA CYS A 6 11.88 -27.25 -18.56
C CYS A 6 12.36 -27.33 -17.10
N ASP A 7 13.52 -27.93 -16.80
CA ASP A 7 13.89 -28.25 -15.41
C ASP A 7 14.87 -27.28 -14.73
N ASN A 8 15.02 -26.03 -15.21
CA ASN A 8 15.98 -25.09 -14.58
C ASN A 8 15.46 -23.66 -14.41
N LEU A 9 14.15 -23.48 -14.22
CA LEU A 9 13.65 -22.31 -13.51
C LEU A 9 13.89 -22.53 -12.02
N LYS A 10 15.09 -22.17 -11.53
CA LYS A 10 15.35 -22.08 -10.09
C LYS A 10 14.31 -21.12 -9.51
N GLN A 11 13.38 -21.66 -8.73
CA GLN A 11 12.54 -20.86 -7.84
C GLN A 11 13.48 -19.98 -7.00
N PRO A 12 13.24 -18.66 -6.88
CA PRO A 12 14.01 -17.87 -5.95
C PRO A 12 13.70 -18.38 -4.55
N ASN A 13 14.71 -18.95 -3.88
CA ASN A 13 14.67 -19.25 -2.45
C ASN A 13 14.58 -17.92 -1.69
N TYR A 14 13.38 -17.40 -1.51
CA TYR A 14 13.14 -16.34 -0.54
C TYR A 14 13.31 -16.95 0.84
N SER A 15 14.30 -16.45 1.59
CA SER A 15 14.46 -16.83 2.98
C SER A 15 13.31 -16.22 3.78
N ILE A 16 12.85 -16.90 4.82
CA ILE A 16 11.77 -16.44 5.71
C ILE A 16 12.03 -15.01 6.25
N ASN A 17 13.30 -14.60 6.32
CA ASN A 17 13.74 -13.28 6.73
C ASN A 17 13.40 -12.14 5.74
N ASP A 18 13.25 -12.41 4.45
CA ASP A 18 12.99 -11.37 3.44
C ASP A 18 11.51 -10.92 3.43
N MET A 19 10.60 -11.77 3.89
CA MET A 19 9.18 -11.44 4.06
C MET A 19 8.92 -10.56 5.29
N ALA A 20 9.81 -10.59 6.29
CA ALA A 20 9.69 -9.82 7.52
C ALA A 20 9.89 -8.30 7.32
N ASN A 21 10.59 -7.89 6.25
CA ASN A 21 10.93 -6.50 5.95
C ASN A 21 9.85 -5.70 5.18
N LEU A 22 8.69 -6.29 4.88
CA LEU A 22 7.61 -5.67 4.10
C LEU A 22 6.27 -5.57 4.85
N SER A 23 6.25 -5.98 6.11
CA SER A 23 5.08 -5.96 6.99
C SER A 23 4.98 -4.59 7.68
N PRO A 24 3.86 -3.85 7.56
CA PRO A 24 3.70 -2.56 8.22
C PRO A 24 3.80 -2.70 9.75
N HIS A 25 4.47 -1.74 10.37
CA HIS A 25 4.70 -1.74 11.81
C HIS A 25 3.62 -0.96 12.55
N LEU A 26 2.85 -1.66 13.38
CA LEU A 26 1.83 -1.10 14.27
C LEU A 26 2.37 -1.03 15.70
N LEU A 27 2.31 0.15 16.30
CA LEU A 27 2.42 0.31 17.75
C LEU A 27 1.00 0.37 18.34
N LEU A 28 0.67 -0.57 19.23
CA LEU A 28 -0.58 -0.60 19.97
C LEU A 28 -0.32 -0.21 21.43
N VAL A 29 -0.97 0.87 21.88
CA VAL A 29 -0.92 1.35 23.27
C VAL A 29 -2.29 1.13 23.91
N GLU A 30 -2.40 0.15 24.80
CA GLU A 30 -3.65 -0.30 25.43
C GLU A 30 -3.33 -0.96 26.77
N ASP A 31 -4.13 -0.76 27.82
CA ASP A 31 -3.95 -1.38 29.14
C ASP A 31 -4.80 -2.66 29.33
N ASP A 32 -5.87 -2.86 28.57
CA ASP A 32 -6.60 -4.13 28.52
C ASP A 32 -5.82 -5.19 27.72
N ASN A 33 -5.15 -6.09 28.44
CA ASN A 33 -4.38 -7.20 27.86
C ASN A 33 -5.21 -8.12 26.95
N ILE A 34 -6.50 -8.33 27.24
CA ILE A 34 -7.36 -9.21 26.44
C ILE A 34 -7.65 -8.53 25.10
N TRP A 35 -8.00 -7.25 25.14
CA TRP A 35 -8.25 -6.47 23.93
C TRP A 35 -6.97 -6.31 23.10
N GLN A 36 -5.86 -6.00 23.76
CA GLN A 36 -4.54 -5.87 23.16
C GLN A 36 -4.13 -7.14 22.40
N GLU A 37 -4.28 -8.32 23.03
CA GLU A 37 -3.94 -9.59 22.40
C GLU A 37 -4.87 -9.93 21.22
N ALA A 38 -6.17 -9.66 21.35
CA ALA A 38 -7.14 -9.87 20.28
C ALA A 38 -6.81 -9.03 19.03
N VAL A 39 -6.44 -7.76 19.23
CA VAL A 39 -6.00 -6.88 18.14
C VAL A 39 -4.67 -7.35 17.57
N ARG A 40 -3.70 -7.71 18.41
CA ARG A 40 -2.39 -8.20 18.00
C ARG A 40 -2.52 -9.42 17.07
N LEU A 41 -3.23 -10.46 17.51
CA LEU A 41 -3.43 -11.68 16.73
C LEU A 41 -4.15 -11.39 15.40
N THR A 42 -5.16 -10.51 15.43
CA THR A 42 -5.88 -10.12 14.23
C THR A 42 -4.96 -9.43 13.22
N MET A 43 -4.17 -8.46 13.66
CA MET A 43 -3.31 -7.67 12.78
C MET A 43 -2.09 -8.45 12.30
N VAL A 44 -1.50 -9.32 13.14
CA VAL A 44 -0.45 -10.25 12.71
C VAL A 44 -0.96 -11.19 11.62
N ASN A 45 -2.18 -11.72 11.75
CA ASN A 45 -2.83 -12.51 10.69
C ASN A 45 -3.10 -11.70 9.41
N GLN A 46 -3.18 -10.36 9.49
CA GLN A 46 -3.24 -9.45 8.34
C GLN A 46 -1.85 -9.08 7.80
N GLY A 47 -0.77 -9.67 8.32
CA GLY A 47 0.59 -9.44 7.88
C GLY A 47 1.23 -8.18 8.46
N TRP A 48 0.76 -7.69 9.62
CA TRP A 48 1.38 -6.57 10.33
C TRP A 48 2.43 -7.06 11.33
N ASN A 49 3.48 -6.25 11.52
CA ASN A 49 4.38 -6.37 12.65
C ASN A 49 3.79 -5.54 13.79
N VAL A 50 3.29 -6.17 14.85
CA VAL A 50 2.60 -5.49 15.95
C VAL A 50 3.46 -5.49 17.20
N ILE A 51 3.74 -4.30 17.72
CA ILE A 51 4.39 -4.10 19.01
C ILE A 51 3.34 -3.52 19.95
N CYS A 52 3.21 -4.12 21.13
CA CYS A 52 2.25 -3.68 22.13
C CYS A 52 2.97 -3.08 23.32
N CYS A 53 2.40 -2.04 23.90
CA CYS A 53 2.79 -1.52 25.21
C CYS A 53 1.57 -0.95 25.93
N SER A 54 1.73 -0.68 27.23
CA SER A 54 0.66 -0.15 28.08
C SER A 54 1.04 1.18 28.74
N ASP A 55 2.21 1.74 28.41
CA ASP A 55 2.72 2.96 29.04
C ASP A 55 3.49 3.89 28.09
N SER A 56 3.60 5.15 28.50
CA SER A 56 4.20 6.25 27.73
C SER A 56 5.72 6.17 27.61
N VAL A 57 6.40 5.58 28.59
CA VAL A 57 7.87 5.44 28.59
C VAL A 57 8.28 4.37 27.59
N THR A 58 7.59 3.23 27.63
CA THR A 58 7.81 2.11 26.70
C THR A 58 7.43 2.52 25.28
N SER A 59 6.30 3.19 25.08
CA SER A 59 5.89 3.67 23.74
C SER A 59 6.94 4.61 23.14
N LYS A 60 7.45 5.58 23.92
CA LYS A 60 8.52 6.50 23.50
C LYS A 60 9.82 5.77 23.16
N ASN A 61 10.23 4.81 23.97
CA ASN A 61 11.43 4.00 23.70
C ASN A 61 11.29 3.19 22.41
N ILE A 62 10.10 2.64 22.12
CA ILE A 62 9.84 1.92 20.87
C ILE A 62 9.96 2.87 19.68
N LEU A 63 9.30 4.04 19.73
CA LEU A 63 9.30 5.02 18.65
C LEU A 63 10.70 5.55 18.30
N ASN A 64 11.56 5.68 19.30
CA ASN A 64 12.95 6.14 19.09
C ASN A 64 13.84 5.06 18.45
N ASN A 65 13.55 3.78 18.67
CA ASN A 65 14.42 2.67 18.28
C ASN A 65 13.90 1.87 17.09
N GLN A 66 12.62 2.02 16.74
CA GLN A 66 11.96 1.23 15.72
C GLN A 66 11.11 2.12 14.81
N LYS A 67 11.07 1.77 13.52
CA LYS A 67 10.19 2.43 12.57
C LYS A 67 8.76 1.97 12.82
N ILE A 68 7.86 2.92 13.11
CA ILE A 68 6.43 2.68 13.28
C ILE A 68 5.66 3.41 12.18
N ASP A 69 4.85 2.68 11.42
CA ASP A 69 4.04 3.26 10.34
C ASP A 69 2.71 3.80 10.88
N LEU A 70 2.13 3.15 11.90
CA LEU A 70 0.88 3.53 12.53
C LEU A 70 0.92 3.26 14.04
N CYS A 71 0.41 4.20 14.82
CA CYS A 71 0.17 4.10 16.26
C CYS A 71 -1.34 4.05 16.50
N LEU A 72 -1.80 3.04 17.24
CA LEU A 72 -3.16 2.92 17.74
C LEU A 72 -3.12 3.12 19.25
N ILE A 73 -3.72 4.19 19.75
CA ILE A 73 -3.52 4.67 21.12
C ILE A 73 -4.86 4.76 21.83
N ASP A 74 -5.02 4.03 22.93
CA ASP A 74 -6.13 4.26 23.85
C ASP A 74 -5.92 5.55 24.65
N LEU A 75 -6.98 6.33 24.85
CA LEU A 75 -6.99 7.46 25.77
C LEU A 75 -7.23 7.02 27.21
N ASP A 76 -7.93 5.92 27.41
CA ASP A 76 -8.39 5.45 28.72
C ASP A 76 -7.34 4.52 29.37
N LEU A 77 -6.05 4.87 29.26
CA LEU A 77 -4.90 4.13 29.80
C LEU A 77 -4.81 4.27 31.33
N GLY A 78 -5.78 3.72 32.04
CA GLY A 78 -5.86 3.78 33.50
C GLY A 78 -5.74 5.20 34.08
N LYS A 79 -5.28 5.32 35.33
CA LYS A 79 -5.38 6.58 36.11
C LYS A 79 -4.20 7.56 35.95
N CYS A 80 -3.08 7.14 35.39
CA CYS A 80 -1.82 7.91 35.46
C CYS A 80 -1.25 8.32 34.10
N ILE A 81 -1.90 7.97 32.99
CA ILE A 81 -1.38 8.20 31.65
C ILE A 81 -2.45 8.93 30.85
N ASP A 82 -2.16 10.18 30.48
CA ASP A 82 -2.99 10.90 29.51
C ASP A 82 -2.58 10.47 28.09
N GLY A 83 -3.43 9.70 27.42
CA GLY A 83 -3.19 9.25 26.04
C GLY A 83 -2.91 10.41 25.07
N PHE A 84 -3.46 11.62 25.33
CA PHE A 84 -3.13 12.80 24.53
C PHE A 84 -1.67 13.25 24.68
N THR A 85 -1.06 13.04 25.84
CA THR A 85 0.36 13.35 26.05
C THR A 85 1.24 12.42 25.20
N ILE A 86 0.82 11.16 25.02
CA ILE A 86 1.49 10.21 24.13
C ILE A 86 1.34 10.65 22.67
N VAL A 87 0.11 11.03 22.26
CA VAL A 87 -0.18 11.53 20.91
C VAL A 87 0.71 12.73 20.58
N ASP A 88 0.75 13.74 21.45
CA ASP A 88 1.57 14.94 21.25
C ASP A 88 3.07 14.61 21.14
N THR A 89 3.56 13.73 22.02
CA THR A 89 4.95 13.24 21.97
C THR A 89 5.26 12.59 20.62
N ILE A 90 4.39 11.71 20.12
CA ILE A 90 4.56 11.04 18.82
C ILE A 90 4.60 12.06 17.68
N LYS A 91 3.69 13.04 17.69
CA LYS A 91 3.61 14.05 16.62
C LYS A 91 4.87 14.90 16.56
N GLN A 92 5.52 15.13 17.71
CA GLN A 92 6.78 15.86 17.79
C GLN A 92 8.00 15.01 17.41
N SER A 93 8.09 13.76 17.89
CA SER A 93 9.28 12.91 17.68
C SER A 93 9.27 12.10 16.39
N SER A 94 8.08 11.77 15.89
CA SER A 94 7.87 10.85 14.77
C SER A 94 6.71 11.34 13.89
N PRO A 95 6.83 12.53 13.28
CA PRO A 95 5.73 13.17 12.54
C PRO A 95 5.24 12.36 11.33
N HIS A 96 6.03 11.39 10.85
CA HIS A 96 5.66 10.49 9.76
C HIS A 96 4.76 9.33 10.20
N SER A 97 4.75 8.99 11.49
CA SER A 97 3.91 7.93 12.02
C SER A 97 2.46 8.41 12.08
N GLN A 98 1.55 7.62 11.53
CA GLN A 98 0.13 7.90 11.68
C GLN A 98 -0.32 7.58 13.09
N VAL A 99 -1.30 8.32 13.59
CA VAL A 99 -1.85 8.15 14.93
C VAL A 99 -3.36 8.05 14.82
N ILE A 100 -3.91 6.97 15.36
CA ILE A 100 -5.34 6.77 15.51
C ILE A 100 -5.63 6.62 16.99
N ILE A 101 -6.64 7.35 17.45
CA ILE A 101 -7.10 7.32 18.83
C ILE A 101 -8.22 6.29 19.00
N LEU A 102 -8.19 5.56 20.10
CA LEU A 102 -9.29 4.79 20.66
C LEU A 102 -9.76 5.43 21.96
N SER A 103 -11.05 5.38 22.25
CA SER A 103 -11.57 5.74 23.57
C SER A 103 -12.85 4.97 23.88
N GLY A 104 -13.08 4.69 25.16
CA GLY A 104 -14.36 4.19 25.68
C GLY A 104 -15.47 5.24 25.74
N ILE A 105 -15.14 6.54 25.64
CA ILE A 105 -16.11 7.62 25.76
C ILE A 105 -16.27 8.35 24.43
N ASP A 106 -17.51 8.46 23.96
CA ASP A 106 -17.82 9.36 22.85
C ASP A 106 -17.93 10.81 23.36
N ASN A 107 -16.84 11.58 23.28
CA ASN A 107 -16.80 12.97 23.70
C ASN A 107 -16.29 13.88 22.56
N ASP A 108 -17.11 14.83 22.15
CA ASP A 108 -16.78 15.82 21.12
C ASP A 108 -15.54 16.65 21.47
N GLN A 109 -15.32 16.98 22.74
CA GLN A 109 -14.11 17.71 23.16
C GLN A 109 -12.84 16.89 22.91
N ASN A 110 -12.89 15.57 23.15
CA ASN A 110 -11.77 14.68 22.89
C ASN A 110 -11.53 14.48 21.39
N LYS A 111 -12.60 14.38 20.60
CA LYS A 111 -12.51 14.33 19.13
C LYS A 111 -11.86 15.59 18.57
N ILE A 112 -12.31 16.78 19.01
CA ILE A 112 -11.77 18.07 18.60
C ILE A 112 -10.27 18.15 18.96
N LYS A 113 -9.91 17.85 20.21
CA LYS A 113 -8.51 17.84 20.66
C LYS A 113 -7.64 16.89 19.84
N GLY A 114 -8.15 15.70 19.51
CA GLY A 114 -7.45 14.76 18.64
C GLY A 114 -7.18 15.32 17.24
N LEU A 115 -8.19 15.94 16.62
CA LEU A 115 -8.06 16.57 15.31
C LEU A 115 -7.08 17.74 15.31
N GLU A 116 -7.08 18.58 16.36
CA GLU A 116 -6.12 19.67 16.53
C GLU A 116 -4.68 19.17 16.61
N LEU A 117 -4.45 18.00 17.21
CA LEU A 117 -3.14 17.32 17.24
C LEU A 117 -2.80 16.61 15.92
N GLY A 118 -3.67 16.69 14.90
CA GLY A 118 -3.43 16.11 13.58
C GLY A 118 -3.46 14.58 13.55
N VAL A 119 -4.26 13.95 14.41
CA VAL A 119 -4.52 12.50 14.33
C VAL A 119 -5.34 12.16 13.09
N GLN A 120 -5.20 10.93 12.63
CA GLN A 120 -5.85 10.44 11.43
C GLN A 120 -7.31 10.08 11.69
N ASP A 121 -7.59 9.40 12.81
CA ASP A 121 -8.94 8.95 13.16
C ASP A 121 -9.13 8.94 14.68
N TYR A 122 -10.40 8.98 15.08
CA TYR A 122 -10.83 8.84 16.47
C TYR A 122 -11.95 7.80 16.51
N LEU A 123 -11.73 6.69 17.22
CA LEU A 123 -12.64 5.55 17.26
C LEU A 123 -13.16 5.33 18.67
N THR A 124 -14.46 5.13 18.78
CA THR A 124 -15.11 4.85 20.05
C THR A 124 -15.29 3.33 20.25
N LYS A 125 -14.98 2.81 21.43
CA LYS A 125 -15.30 1.44 21.84
C LYS A 125 -16.79 1.37 22.23
N PRO A 126 -17.51 0.26 21.95
CA PRO A 126 -17.02 -0.98 21.36
C PRO A 126 -16.85 -0.87 19.84
N ILE A 127 -15.70 -1.33 19.33
CA ILE A 127 -15.41 -1.43 17.90
C ILE A 127 -15.16 -2.89 17.54
N SER A 128 -15.69 -3.32 16.39
CA SER A 128 -15.41 -4.67 15.89
C SER A 128 -13.98 -4.75 15.33
N LEU A 129 -13.30 -5.88 15.52
CA LEU A 129 -11.95 -6.10 14.97
C LEU A 129 -11.94 -5.96 13.43
N LYS A 130 -13.02 -6.36 12.75
CA LYS A 130 -13.17 -6.19 11.30
C LYS A 130 -13.20 -4.70 10.91
N GLU A 131 -13.95 -3.88 11.63
CA GLU A 131 -13.99 -2.44 11.40
C GLU A 131 -12.62 -1.81 11.67
N LEU A 132 -11.98 -2.18 12.79
CA LEU A 132 -10.65 -1.70 13.15
C LEU A 132 -9.65 -1.97 12.02
N VAL A 133 -9.59 -3.20 11.50
CA VAL A 133 -8.74 -3.57 10.35
C VAL A 133 -9.02 -2.68 9.14
N LEU A 134 -10.29 -2.47 8.78
CA LEU A 134 -10.63 -1.64 7.62
C LEU A 134 -10.17 -0.18 7.78
N ARG A 135 -10.27 0.36 9.00
CA ARG A 135 -9.83 1.72 9.33
C ARG A 135 -8.32 1.85 9.37
N LEU A 136 -7.62 0.96 10.06
CA LEU A 136 -6.14 0.96 10.07
C LEU A 136 -5.59 0.83 8.64
N ASN A 137 -6.15 -0.10 7.86
CA ASN A 137 -5.77 -0.26 6.46
C ASN A 137 -6.10 1.00 5.63
N ARG A 138 -7.20 1.70 5.91
CA ARG A 138 -7.54 2.97 5.22
C ARG A 138 -6.45 4.02 5.47
N TRP A 139 -6.02 4.19 6.71
CA TRP A 139 -5.03 5.20 7.03
C TRP A 139 -3.65 4.83 6.51
N LEU A 140 -3.26 3.55 6.59
CA LEU A 140 -2.06 3.08 5.90
C LEU A 140 -2.15 3.31 4.38
N ARG A 141 -3.34 3.16 3.77
CA ARG A 141 -3.58 3.53 2.36
C ARG A 141 -3.54 5.05 2.14
N GLN A 142 -3.79 5.88 3.15
CA GLN A 142 -3.80 7.34 3.08
C GLN A 142 -2.45 8.02 3.41
N SER A 143 -1.54 7.41 4.15
CA SER A 143 -0.09 7.78 4.11
C SER A 143 0.55 7.35 2.80
N ASN A 144 -0.13 6.46 2.07
CA ASN A 144 0.21 5.95 0.75
C ASN A 144 -0.72 6.52 -0.34
N LEU A 145 -1.34 7.69 -0.13
CA LEU A 145 -2.17 8.39 -1.13
C LEU A 145 -1.39 8.91 -2.34
N THR A 146 -0.12 8.54 -2.45
CA THR A 146 0.54 8.32 -3.73
C THR A 146 0.35 6.85 -4.07
N VAL A 147 -0.73 6.50 -4.79
CA VAL A 147 -1.00 5.20 -5.46
C VAL A 147 0.17 4.21 -5.31
N LYS A 148 0.17 3.35 -4.28
CA LYS A 148 1.28 2.41 -4.06
C LYS A 148 1.15 1.19 -4.97
N ILE A 149 1.69 1.35 -6.17
CA ILE A 149 2.67 0.41 -6.71
C ILE A 149 3.57 -0.07 -5.55
N LYS A 150 3.43 -1.33 -5.13
CA LYS A 150 4.36 -1.90 -4.14
C LYS A 150 5.66 -2.19 -4.88
N GLU A 151 6.64 -1.28 -4.79
CA GLU A 151 8.00 -1.58 -5.25
C GLU A 151 8.69 -2.52 -4.27
N CYS A 152 8.54 -3.83 -4.48
CA CYS A 152 9.35 -4.84 -3.80
C CYS A 152 10.53 -5.13 -4.72
N HIS A 153 11.79 -5.02 -4.27
CA HIS A 153 13.03 -5.29 -5.04
C HIS A 153 12.76 -5.78 -6.47
N ASN A 154 12.79 -4.85 -7.43
CA ASN A 154 12.64 -5.12 -8.86
C ASN A 154 11.24 -5.58 -9.36
N SER A 155 10.16 -5.32 -8.62
CA SER A 155 8.79 -5.60 -9.05
C SER A 155 7.80 -4.54 -8.58
N ILE A 156 6.67 -4.41 -9.28
CA ILE A 156 5.55 -3.51 -9.03
C ILE A 156 4.32 -4.38 -8.83
N CYS A 157 3.78 -4.42 -7.60
CA CYS A 157 2.54 -5.13 -7.33
C CYS A 157 1.35 -4.17 -7.32
N PHE A 158 0.23 -4.59 -7.92
CA PHE A 158 -1.05 -3.89 -7.95
C PHE A 158 -2.19 -4.90 -8.03
N ASN A 159 -3.17 -4.81 -7.14
CA ASN A 159 -4.22 -5.80 -6.96
C ASN A 159 -3.61 -7.22 -6.87
N GLU A 160 -4.04 -8.14 -7.73
CA GLU A 160 -3.50 -9.52 -7.78
C GLU A 160 -2.40 -9.69 -8.83
N PHE A 161 -1.88 -8.58 -9.36
CA PHE A 161 -0.81 -8.57 -10.34
C PHE A 161 0.55 -8.29 -9.72
N SER A 162 1.58 -8.89 -10.33
CA SER A 162 2.99 -8.65 -10.02
C SER A 162 3.74 -8.40 -11.32
N PHE A 163 4.33 -7.20 -11.48
CA PHE A 163 5.11 -6.82 -12.65
C PHE A 163 6.60 -6.70 -12.31
N TYR A 164 7.46 -7.57 -12.83
CA TYR A 164 8.91 -7.54 -12.60
C TYR A 164 9.61 -6.63 -13.62
N LYS A 165 10.40 -5.66 -13.14
CA LYS A 165 10.98 -4.58 -13.95
C LYS A 165 12.18 -5.02 -14.78
N ASP A 166 13.09 -5.85 -14.27
CA ASP A 166 14.29 -6.28 -15.02
C ASP A 166 13.92 -7.07 -16.28
N ASN A 167 12.92 -7.95 -16.16
CA ASN A 167 12.54 -8.87 -17.22
C ASN A 167 11.24 -8.45 -17.93
N PHE A 168 10.59 -7.38 -17.45
CA PHE A 168 9.31 -6.87 -17.95
C PHE A 168 8.24 -7.97 -18.01
N VAL A 169 8.08 -8.72 -16.92
CA VAL A 169 7.18 -9.89 -16.82
C VAL A 169 5.99 -9.55 -15.93
N LEU A 170 4.79 -9.86 -16.40
CA LEU A 170 3.55 -9.68 -15.65
C LEU A 170 2.99 -11.02 -15.20
N PHE A 171 2.60 -11.12 -13.93
CA PHE A 171 1.85 -12.24 -13.38
C PHE A 171 0.48 -11.75 -12.86
N TYR A 172 -0.51 -12.64 -12.84
CA TYR A 172 -1.78 -12.49 -12.13
C TYR A 172 -2.02 -13.77 -11.33
N GLN A 173 -2.20 -13.67 -10.00
CA GLN A 173 -2.34 -14.84 -9.12
C GLN A 173 -1.31 -15.97 -9.42
N GLN A 174 -0.04 -15.60 -9.61
CA GLN A 174 1.08 -16.51 -9.96
C GLN A 174 1.05 -17.09 -11.40
N GLN A 175 0.05 -16.76 -12.22
CA GLN A 175 0.00 -17.12 -13.64
C GLN A 175 0.71 -16.09 -14.50
N LEU A 176 1.62 -16.53 -15.36
CA LEU A 176 2.33 -15.66 -16.33
C LEU A 176 1.36 -15.11 -17.38
N ILE A 177 1.37 -13.78 -17.56
CA ILE A 177 0.65 -13.09 -18.62
C ILE A 177 1.62 -12.73 -19.75
N HIS A 178 1.37 -13.26 -20.94
CA HIS A 178 2.18 -12.98 -22.11
C HIS A 178 1.88 -11.60 -22.71
N LEU A 179 2.80 -10.67 -22.51
CA LEU A 179 2.82 -9.35 -23.16
C LEU A 179 3.89 -9.30 -24.26
N THR A 180 3.55 -8.63 -25.36
CA THR A 180 4.52 -8.26 -26.40
C THR A 180 5.54 -7.25 -25.85
N THR A 181 6.62 -7.00 -26.58
CA THR A 181 7.65 -6.01 -26.19
C THR A 181 7.06 -4.61 -26.00
N ASN A 182 6.18 -4.16 -26.89
CA ASN A 182 5.60 -2.83 -26.77
C ASN A 182 4.56 -2.75 -25.64
N GLU A 183 3.81 -3.82 -25.39
CA GLU A 183 2.83 -3.85 -24.29
C GLU A 183 3.51 -3.83 -22.92
N ARG A 184 4.59 -4.61 -22.74
CA ARG A 184 5.32 -4.64 -21.47
C ARG A 184 6.04 -3.32 -21.19
N LEU A 185 6.58 -2.67 -22.23
CA LEU A 185 7.15 -1.33 -22.12
C LEU A 185 6.05 -0.32 -21.77
N LEU A 186 4.91 -0.36 -22.46
CA LEU A 186 3.77 0.52 -22.17
C LEU A 186 3.29 0.36 -20.73
N LEU A 187 3.15 -0.88 -20.26
CA LEU A 187 2.77 -1.15 -18.87
C LEU A 187 3.81 -0.62 -17.89
N PHE A 188 5.10 -0.85 -18.14
CA PHE A 188 6.19 -0.28 -17.32
C PHE A 188 6.11 1.24 -17.25
N HIS A 189 5.91 1.92 -18.38
CA HIS A 189 5.77 3.37 -18.42
C HIS A 189 4.53 3.85 -17.64
N PHE A 190 3.40 3.15 -17.73
CA PHE A 190 2.23 3.47 -16.91
C PHE A 190 2.50 3.29 -15.42
N LEU A 191 3.19 2.23 -15.03
CA LEU A 191 3.46 1.90 -13.63
C LEU A 191 4.60 2.73 -13.01
N THR A 192 5.41 3.42 -13.80
CA THR A 192 6.55 4.22 -13.29
C THR A 192 6.35 5.73 -13.41
N LYS A 193 5.35 6.18 -14.17
CA LYS A 193 5.02 7.61 -14.28
C LYS A 193 4.05 8.04 -13.20
N PRO A 194 4.17 9.28 -12.69
CA PRO A 194 3.24 9.82 -11.71
C PRO A 194 1.80 9.78 -12.24
N GLU A 195 0.87 9.37 -11.38
CA GLU A 195 -0.57 9.26 -11.67
C GLU A 195 -0.93 8.30 -12.82
N GLY A 196 0.02 7.49 -13.31
CA GLY A 196 -0.21 6.56 -14.41
C GLY A 196 -0.57 7.24 -15.73
N LYS A 197 -0.18 8.51 -15.94
CA LYS A 197 -0.51 9.29 -17.13
C LYS A 197 0.60 9.23 -18.18
N LEU A 198 0.21 8.97 -19.43
CA LEU A 198 1.10 8.98 -20.59
C LEU A 198 0.53 9.80 -21.74
N LYS A 199 1.37 10.68 -22.27
CA LYS A 199 1.07 11.44 -23.49
C LYS A 199 1.20 10.55 -24.73
N ARG A 200 0.41 10.84 -25.77
CA ARG A 200 0.45 10.06 -27.03
C ARG A 200 1.81 10.19 -27.72
N GLU A 201 2.41 11.38 -27.63
CA GLU A 201 3.74 11.71 -28.13
C GLU A 201 4.80 10.78 -27.51
N ILE A 202 4.75 10.64 -26.18
CA ILE A 202 5.67 9.78 -25.41
C ILE A 202 5.51 8.32 -25.84
N ILE A 203 4.28 7.83 -25.97
CA ILE A 203 4.04 6.44 -26.38
C ILE A 203 4.60 6.18 -27.80
N SER A 204 4.42 7.12 -28.73
CA SER A 204 4.96 6.98 -30.08
C SER A 204 6.49 6.94 -30.10
N ILE A 205 7.14 7.88 -29.40
CA ILE A 205 8.59 8.07 -29.48
C ILE A 205 9.33 7.05 -28.63
N GLU A 206 8.93 6.90 -27.36
CA GLU A 206 9.68 6.09 -26.39
C GLU A 206 9.39 4.60 -26.52
N ILE A 207 8.15 4.23 -26.84
CA ILE A 207 7.71 2.83 -26.88
C ILE A 207 7.69 2.29 -28.32
N LEU A 208 6.99 2.97 -29.23
CA LEU A 208 6.87 2.52 -30.62
C LEU A 208 8.12 2.83 -31.46
N LYS A 209 9.07 3.62 -30.93
CA LYS A 209 10.27 4.10 -31.63
C LYS A 209 9.95 4.75 -32.98
N LYS A 210 8.85 5.50 -33.04
CA LYS A 210 8.30 6.12 -34.26
C LYS A 210 7.98 7.60 -34.04
N ALA A 211 8.21 8.41 -35.08
CA ALA A 211 7.82 9.82 -35.07
C ALA A 211 6.32 9.98 -34.77
N TRP A 212 6.00 10.90 -33.86
CA TRP A 212 4.61 11.16 -33.49
C TRP A 212 3.84 11.77 -34.65
N SER A 213 2.65 11.23 -34.91
CA SER A 213 1.68 11.79 -35.86
C SER A 213 0.28 11.72 -35.26
N PRO A 214 -0.52 12.81 -35.36
CA PRO A 214 -1.91 12.82 -34.90
C PRO A 214 -2.81 11.79 -35.60
N THR A 215 -2.47 11.39 -36.83
CA THR A 215 -3.25 10.41 -37.62
C THR A 215 -2.85 8.96 -37.33
N ASP A 216 -1.77 8.72 -36.59
CA ASP A 216 -1.28 7.38 -36.32
C ASP A 216 -2.15 6.64 -35.30
N ARG A 217 -2.70 5.51 -35.73
CA ARG A 217 -3.54 4.61 -34.93
C ARG A 217 -2.73 3.58 -34.15
N ALA A 218 -1.41 3.47 -34.37
CA ALA A 218 -0.58 2.46 -33.70
C ALA A 218 -0.62 2.59 -32.16
N VAL A 219 -0.68 3.82 -31.64
CA VAL A 219 -0.85 4.08 -30.20
C VAL A 219 -2.20 3.54 -29.72
N ASP A 220 -3.29 3.79 -30.46
CA ASP A 220 -4.63 3.34 -30.09
C ASP A 220 -4.73 1.80 -30.10
N MET A 221 -4.12 1.16 -31.10
CA MET A 221 -4.05 -0.29 -31.20
C MET A 221 -3.28 -0.91 -30.03
N LEU A 222 -2.12 -0.33 -29.67
CA LEU A 222 -1.32 -0.80 -28.55
C LEU A 222 -2.07 -0.66 -27.22
N ILE A 223 -2.74 0.48 -27.00
CA ILE A 223 -3.57 0.72 -25.82
C ILE A 223 -4.72 -0.28 -25.76
N SER A 224 -5.40 -0.50 -26.88
CA SER A 224 -6.52 -1.46 -26.95
C SER A 224 -6.07 -2.88 -26.64
N SER A 225 -4.94 -3.31 -27.18
CA SER A 225 -4.37 -4.64 -26.93
C SER A 225 -4.00 -4.85 -25.46
N LEU A 226 -3.27 -3.90 -24.86
CA LEU A 226 -2.93 -3.98 -23.44
C LEU A 226 -4.18 -3.96 -22.55
N ARG A 227 -5.14 -3.08 -22.86
CA ARG A 227 -6.41 -2.98 -22.12
C ARG A 227 -7.18 -4.30 -22.16
N GLN A 228 -7.33 -4.90 -23.34
CA GLN A 228 -8.03 -6.17 -23.49
C GLN A 228 -7.36 -7.27 -22.65
N LYS A 229 -6.03 -7.34 -22.67
CA LYS A 229 -5.29 -8.33 -21.89
C LYS A 229 -5.49 -8.14 -20.39
N LEU A 230 -5.37 -6.92 -19.87
CA LEU A 230 -5.55 -6.65 -18.43
C LEU A 230 -6.99 -6.94 -17.98
N ASN A 231 -7.97 -6.51 -18.77
CA ASN A 231 -9.39 -6.68 -18.47
C ASN A 231 -9.83 -8.16 -18.47
N SER A 232 -9.15 -9.03 -19.22
CA SER A 232 -9.41 -10.47 -19.18
C SER A 232 -9.11 -11.12 -17.82
N TYR A 233 -8.33 -10.46 -16.96
CA TYR A 233 -7.98 -10.97 -15.62
C TYR A 233 -8.62 -10.15 -14.51
N SER A 234 -8.79 -8.84 -14.67
CA SER A 234 -9.41 -8.00 -13.65
C SER A 234 -10.16 -6.80 -14.23
N ASN A 235 -11.37 -6.57 -13.72
CA ASN A 235 -12.17 -5.39 -14.05
C ASN A 235 -11.79 -4.16 -13.23
N GLN A 236 -10.86 -4.30 -12.28
CA GLN A 236 -10.41 -3.19 -11.44
C GLN A 236 -9.30 -2.37 -12.09
N ILE A 237 -8.82 -2.77 -13.26
CA ILE A 237 -7.79 -2.04 -14.00
C ILE A 237 -8.40 -1.45 -15.26
N VAL A 238 -8.27 -0.14 -15.42
CA VAL A 238 -8.87 0.58 -16.55
C VAL A 238 -7.86 1.54 -17.14
N ILE A 239 -7.56 1.38 -18.43
CA ILE A 239 -6.83 2.40 -19.19
C ILE A 239 -7.84 3.37 -19.79
N LYS A 240 -7.95 4.60 -19.25
CA LYS A 240 -8.85 5.65 -19.73
C LYS A 240 -8.16 6.60 -20.71
N SER A 241 -8.93 7.11 -21.67
CA SER A 241 -8.51 8.22 -22.53
C SER A 241 -8.84 9.54 -21.83
N ILE A 242 -7.85 10.43 -21.72
CA ILE A 242 -8.03 11.79 -21.17
C ILE A 242 -7.83 12.79 -22.31
N ARG A 243 -8.90 13.53 -22.63
CA ARG A 243 -8.89 14.54 -23.69
C ARG A 243 -7.80 15.59 -23.40
N GLY A 244 -6.93 15.84 -24.39
CA GLY A 244 -5.84 16.81 -24.29
C GLY A 244 -4.61 16.35 -23.49
N VAL A 245 -4.63 15.16 -22.87
CA VAL A 245 -3.52 14.64 -22.05
C VAL A 245 -2.95 13.33 -22.61
N GLY A 246 -3.81 12.41 -23.06
CA GLY A 246 -3.39 11.11 -23.57
C GLY A 246 -4.14 9.98 -22.88
N TYR A 247 -3.42 9.08 -22.23
CA TYR A 247 -3.97 7.89 -21.58
C TYR A 247 -3.59 7.84 -20.11
N GLN A 248 -4.46 7.26 -19.28
CA GLN A 248 -4.20 7.03 -17.87
C GLN A 248 -4.53 5.59 -17.49
N LEU A 249 -3.59 4.91 -16.83
CA LEU A 249 -3.85 3.66 -16.14
C LEU A 249 -4.47 3.97 -14.78
N ILE A 250 -5.66 3.44 -14.52
CA ILE A 250 -6.37 3.54 -13.26
C ILE A 250 -6.49 2.14 -12.67
N ILE A 251 -6.13 2.03 -11.39
CA ILE A 251 -6.21 0.79 -10.62
C ILE A 251 -7.17 1.09 -9.46
N ALA A 252 -8.27 0.34 -9.40
CA ALA A 252 -9.36 0.48 -8.45
C ALA A 252 -9.25 -0.54 -7.30
#